data_AF-A0A7V6APU0-F1
#
_entry.id   AF-A0A7V6APU0-F1
#
_cell.length_a   1.000
_cell.length_b   1.000
_cell.length_c   1.000
_cell.angle_alpha   90.00
_cell.angle_beta   90.00
_cell.angle_gamma   90.00
#
_symmetry.space_group_name_H-M   'P 1'
#
loop_
_entity.id
_entity.type
_entity.pdbx_description
1 polymer ?
#
loop_
_entity_poly.entity_id
_entity_poly.type
_entity_poly.pdbx_seq_one_letter_code
_entity_poly.pdbx_strand_id
1 'polypeptide(L)'
;MNWENYVLFDVNDLYDFEAETLETLDKIDRRTAVKGIIASRIRKSRPDFEGDDLLSRIRNPEILREPAIFLNLHLVFNANATGGGIYATKAVQYLERFESAIRSAVKLLDFEGLDTGGVLLIR
;
A
#
# COMPACT_ATOMS: atom_id res chain seq x y z
N MET A 1 3.31 6.57 15.68
CA MET A 1 3.35 5.12 15.38
C MET A 1 4.76 4.72 14.95
N ASN A 2 5.26 3.54 15.30
CA ASN A 2 6.53 3.04 14.74
C ASN A 2 6.23 2.31 13.43
N TRP A 3 6.44 3.01 12.29
CA TRP A 3 6.19 2.45 10.96
C TRP A 3 6.92 1.13 10.79
N GLU A 4 8.21 1.04 11.13
CA GLU A 4 9.06 -0.14 10.93
C GLU A 4 8.52 -1.43 11.58
N ASN A 5 7.82 -1.31 12.70
CA ASN A 5 7.26 -2.47 13.41
C ASN A 5 5.80 -2.77 13.04
N TYR A 6 5.12 -1.87 12.31
CA TYR A 6 3.73 -2.08 11.92
C TYR A 6 3.61 -3.08 10.76
N VAL A 7 2.66 -4.01 10.90
CA VAL A 7 2.30 -5.04 9.92
C VAL A 7 1.03 -4.58 9.20
N LEU A 8 1.14 -4.30 7.89
CA LEU A 8 0.01 -3.78 7.09
C LEU A 8 -1.05 -4.85 6.80
N PHE A 9 -0.64 -6.11 6.70
CA PHE A 9 -1.50 -7.26 6.42
C PHE A 9 -0.79 -8.56 6.84
N ASP A 10 -1.57 -9.60 7.08
CA ASP A 10 -1.10 -10.96 7.32
C ASP A 10 -1.09 -11.78 6.02
N VAL A 11 -0.21 -12.76 5.92
CA VAL A 11 -0.10 -13.60 4.72
C VAL A 11 -1.43 -14.32 4.41
N ASN A 12 -2.21 -14.65 5.45
CA ASN A 12 -3.52 -15.28 5.30
C ASN A 12 -4.53 -14.38 4.56
N ASP A 13 -4.41 -13.06 4.67
CA ASP A 13 -5.29 -12.12 3.96
C ASP A 13 -5.18 -12.24 2.43
N LEU A 14 -4.06 -12.77 1.93
CA LEU A 14 -3.85 -12.98 0.50
C LEU A 14 -4.76 -14.09 -0.06
N TYR A 15 -5.07 -15.09 0.76
CA TYR A 15 -5.85 -16.25 0.36
C TYR A 15 -7.32 -15.90 0.14
N ASP A 16 -7.83 -14.83 0.77
CA ASP A 16 -9.18 -14.32 0.50
C ASP A 16 -9.38 -13.84 -0.94
N PHE A 17 -8.28 -13.57 -1.67
CA PHE A 17 -8.30 -13.11 -3.05
C PHE A 17 -7.93 -14.20 -4.06
N GLU A 18 -6.92 -15.02 -3.74
CA GLU A 18 -6.26 -15.90 -4.71
C GLU A 18 -5.87 -17.27 -4.14
N ALA A 19 -6.67 -17.83 -3.21
CA ALA A 19 -6.35 -19.06 -2.48
C ALA A 19 -5.74 -20.18 -3.34
N GLU A 20 -6.49 -20.66 -4.34
CA GLU A 20 -6.09 -21.79 -5.18
C GLU A 20 -4.76 -21.56 -5.89
N THR A 21 -4.53 -20.32 -6.34
CA THR A 21 -3.31 -20.00 -7.07
C THR A 21 -2.12 -19.88 -6.11
N LEU A 22 -2.30 -19.23 -4.96
CA LEU A 22 -1.24 -18.99 -3.98
C LEU A 22 -0.77 -20.27 -3.29
N GLU A 23 -1.62 -21.29 -3.14
CA GLU A 23 -1.21 -22.61 -2.63
C GLU A 23 -0.13 -23.27 -3.48
N THR A 24 -0.04 -22.92 -4.77
CA THR A 24 0.92 -23.50 -5.70
C THR A 24 2.21 -22.69 -5.85
N LEU A 25 2.29 -21.51 -5.21
CA LEU A 25 3.39 -20.56 -5.39
C LEU A 25 4.28 -20.49 -4.16
N ASP A 26 5.60 -20.54 -4.38
CA ASP A 26 6.58 -20.31 -3.35
C ASP A 26 6.77 -18.81 -3.07
N LYS A 27 7.10 -18.47 -1.81
CA LYS A 27 7.52 -17.11 -1.39
C LYS A 27 6.51 -16.02 -1.75
N ILE A 28 5.28 -16.18 -1.26
CA ILE A 28 4.19 -15.21 -1.43
C ILE A 28 4.29 -14.00 -0.48
N ASP A 29 5.08 -14.08 0.59
CA ASP A 29 5.29 -12.96 1.52
C ASP A 29 6.29 -11.95 0.93
N ARG A 30 5.78 -10.77 0.55
CA ARG A 30 6.57 -9.63 0.07
C ARG A 30 6.41 -8.40 0.98
N ARG A 31 6.00 -8.57 2.25
CA ARG A 31 5.65 -7.48 3.18
C ARG A 31 6.71 -6.38 3.28
N THR A 32 7.99 -6.73 3.37
CA THR A 32 9.09 -5.75 3.44
C THR A 32 9.15 -4.86 2.19
N ALA A 33 9.04 -5.44 1.00
CA ALA A 33 9.06 -4.70 -0.26
C ALA A 33 7.80 -3.82 -0.42
N VAL A 34 6.63 -4.39 -0.11
CA VAL A 34 5.33 -3.70 -0.14
C VAL A 34 5.37 -2.44 0.72
N LYS A 35 5.85 -2.57 1.95
CA LYS A 35 5.96 -1.46 2.90
C LYS A 35 6.87 -0.34 2.40
N GLY A 36 8.04 -0.69 1.83
CA GLY A 36 8.96 0.28 1.24
C GLY A 36 8.36 1.05 0.06
N ILE A 37 7.62 0.36 -0.81
CA ILE A 37 6.96 0.98 -1.97
C ILE A 37 5.81 1.90 -1.52
N ILE A 38 4.96 1.46 -0.59
CA ILE A 38 3.88 2.29 -0.05
C ILE A 38 4.43 3.54 0.64
N ALA A 39 5.46 3.39 1.47
CA ALA A 39 6.15 4.50 2.11
C ALA A 39 6.67 5.53 1.09
N SER A 40 7.30 5.05 0.01
CA SER A 40 7.75 5.89 -1.10
C SER A 40 6.59 6.61 -1.80
N ARG A 41 5.47 5.92 -2.03
CA ARG A 41 4.28 6.49 -2.68
C ARG A 41 3.64 7.60 -1.84
N ILE A 42 3.50 7.37 -0.54
CA ILE A 42 2.96 8.37 0.40
C ILE A 42 3.85 9.61 0.44
N ARG A 43 5.18 9.45 0.59
CA ARG A 43 6.13 10.59 0.56
C ARG A 43 6.04 11.38 -0.74
N LYS A 44 5.99 10.71 -1.90
CA LYS A 44 5.83 11.36 -3.21
C LYS A 44 4.52 12.13 -3.36
N SER A 45 3.45 11.67 -2.72
CA SER A 45 2.14 12.34 -2.78
C SER A 45 2.07 13.62 -1.94
N ARG A 46 3.05 13.84 -1.07
CA ARG A 46 3.12 14.96 -0.12
C ARG A 46 4.56 15.50 -0.06
N PRO A 47 5.06 16.08 -1.17
CA PRO A 47 6.43 16.61 -1.22
C PRO A 47 6.65 17.76 -0.22
N ASP A 48 5.57 18.46 0.16
CA ASP A 48 5.60 19.59 1.11
C ASP A 48 5.92 19.16 2.55
N PHE A 49 5.98 17.86 2.82
CA PHE A 49 6.42 17.30 4.10
C PHE A 49 7.89 16.90 4.01
N GLU A 50 8.76 17.82 4.40
CA GLU A 50 10.17 17.51 4.59
C GLU A 50 10.38 16.74 5.90
N GLY A 51 10.85 15.49 5.79
CA GLY A 51 11.36 14.70 6.92
C GLY A 51 10.88 13.25 6.99
N ASP A 52 11.66 12.42 7.71
CA ASP A 52 11.37 11.00 7.98
C ASP A 52 10.12 10.78 8.87
N ASP A 53 9.53 11.86 9.41
CA ASP A 53 8.40 11.86 10.35
C ASP A 53 7.00 11.80 9.68
N LEU A 54 6.90 11.70 8.35
CA LEU A 54 5.58 11.62 7.70
C LEU A 54 4.83 10.33 8.05
N LEU A 55 5.54 9.20 8.09
CA LEU A 55 4.91 7.88 8.31
C LEU A 55 4.57 7.63 9.79
N SER A 56 5.34 8.21 10.71
CA SER A 56 5.08 8.15 12.16
C SER A 56 3.82 8.92 12.55
N ARG A 57 3.41 9.90 11.74
CA ARG A 57 2.21 10.74 11.90
C ARG A 57 0.92 10.09 11.39
N ILE A 58 0.98 8.95 10.71
CA ILE A 58 -0.21 8.20 10.30
C ILE A 58 -0.96 7.70 11.54
N ARG A 59 -2.19 8.19 11.74
CA ARG A 59 -3.05 7.82 12.87
C ARG A 59 -3.82 6.53 12.63
N ASN A 60 -4.25 6.30 11.39
CA ASN A 60 -5.02 5.13 10.99
C ASN A 60 -4.30 4.38 9.86
N PRO A 61 -3.31 3.53 10.18
CA PRO A 61 -2.56 2.79 9.17
C PRO A 61 -3.35 1.64 8.52
N GLU A 62 -4.46 1.18 9.12
CA GLU A 62 -5.30 0.09 8.60
C GLU A 62 -5.88 0.41 7.22
N ILE A 63 -6.05 1.70 6.89
CA ILE A 63 -6.52 2.12 5.56
C ILE A 63 -5.53 1.76 4.43
N LEU A 64 -4.29 1.40 4.80
CA LEU A 64 -3.26 0.93 3.87
C LEU A 64 -3.25 -0.60 3.72
N ARG A 65 -4.08 -1.34 4.46
CA ARG A 65 -4.16 -2.81 4.40
C ARG A 65 -4.50 -3.31 3.00
N GLU A 66 -5.62 -2.83 2.44
CA GLU A 66 -6.08 -3.24 1.11
C GLU A 66 -5.05 -2.93 0.00
N PRO A 67 -4.51 -1.70 -0.14
CA PRO A 67 -3.48 -1.46 -1.14
C PRO A 67 -2.21 -2.28 -0.88
N ALA A 68 -1.86 -2.60 0.37
CA ALA A 68 -0.73 -3.47 0.66
C ALA A 68 -0.95 -4.91 0.17
N ILE A 69 -2.15 -5.46 0.36
CA ILE A 69 -2.53 -6.79 -0.16
C ILE A 69 -2.44 -6.81 -1.69
N PHE A 70 -3.04 -5.82 -2.38
CA PHE A 70 -3.00 -5.76 -3.84
C PHE A 70 -1.58 -5.62 -4.37
N LEU A 71 -0.74 -4.79 -3.73
CA LEU A 71 0.65 -4.65 -4.13
C LEU A 71 1.42 -5.96 -3.92
N ASN A 72 1.18 -6.67 -2.82
CA ASN A 72 1.80 -7.97 -2.59
C ASN A 72 1.44 -8.96 -3.70
N LEU A 73 0.15 -9.10 -4.01
CA LEU A 73 -0.34 -9.98 -5.09
C LEU A 73 0.27 -9.60 -6.44
N HIS A 74 0.31 -8.31 -6.77
CA HIS A 74 1.01 -7.82 -7.96
C HIS A 74 2.46 -8.31 -8.02
N LEU A 75 3.23 -8.12 -6.95
CA LEU A 75 4.65 -8.51 -6.91
C LEU A 75 4.83 -10.03 -7.03
N VAL A 76 3.98 -10.81 -6.36
CA VAL A 76 4.00 -12.28 -6.42
C VAL A 76 3.72 -12.76 -7.84
N PHE A 77 2.64 -12.28 -8.46
CA PHE A 77 2.28 -12.71 -9.82
C PHE A 77 3.29 -12.22 -10.86
N ASN A 78 3.80 -11.00 -10.71
CA ASN A 78 4.79 -10.46 -11.63
C ASN A 78 6.11 -11.26 -11.57
N ALA A 79 6.53 -11.69 -10.37
CA ALA A 79 7.73 -12.52 -10.22
C ALA A 79 7.59 -13.92 -10.85
N ASN A 80 6.36 -14.43 -10.97
CA ASN A 80 6.07 -15.74 -11.56
C ASN A 80 5.64 -15.65 -13.03
N ALA A 81 5.53 -14.45 -13.59
CA ALA A 81 5.14 -14.23 -14.97
C ALA A 81 6.33 -14.43 -15.94
N THR A 82 6.75 -15.68 -16.16
CA THR A 82 7.73 -16.00 -17.20
C THR A 82 7.07 -16.00 -18.57
N GLY A 83 7.20 -14.90 -19.33
CA GLY A 83 6.82 -14.86 -20.76
C GLY A 83 5.34 -14.61 -21.07
N GLY A 84 4.53 -14.18 -20.09
CA GLY A 84 3.10 -13.88 -20.27
C GLY A 84 2.17 -14.93 -19.66
N GLY A 85 0.86 -14.82 -19.92
CA GLY A 85 -0.16 -15.75 -19.41
C GLY A 85 -0.91 -15.23 -18.17
N ILE A 86 -1.60 -16.14 -17.47
CA ILE A 86 -2.55 -15.78 -16.41
C ILE A 86 -1.91 -14.97 -15.27
N TYR A 87 -0.65 -15.27 -14.90
CA TYR A 87 0.07 -14.51 -13.88
C TYR A 87 0.42 -13.10 -14.35
N ALA A 88 0.81 -12.91 -15.61
CA ALA A 88 1.04 -11.57 -16.15
C ALA A 88 -0.26 -10.74 -16.14
N THR A 89 -1.39 -11.34 -16.55
CA THR A 89 -2.69 -10.68 -16.52
C THR A 89 -3.11 -10.31 -15.09
N LYS A 90 -3.00 -11.23 -14.14
CA LYS A 90 -3.29 -10.96 -12.72
C LYS A 90 -2.37 -9.88 -12.15
N ALA A 91 -1.08 -9.90 -12.49
CA ALA A 91 -0.13 -8.88 -12.05
C ALA A 91 -0.58 -7.47 -12.47
N VAL A 92 -1.03 -7.30 -13.72
CA VAL A 92 -1.56 -6.02 -14.22
C VAL A 92 -2.84 -5.64 -13.48
N GLN A 93 -3.79 -6.57 -13.33
CA GLN A 93 -5.06 -6.31 -12.63
C GLN A 93 -4.85 -5.85 -11.19
N TYR A 94 -3.96 -6.51 -10.44
CA TYR A 94 -3.65 -6.14 -9.08
C TYR A 94 -2.87 -4.83 -8.98
N LEU A 95 -2.05 -4.49 -9.99
CA LEU A 95 -1.41 -3.18 -10.06
C LEU A 95 -2.45 -2.06 -10.23
N GLU A 96 -3.42 -2.23 -11.12
CA GLU A 96 -4.49 -1.26 -11.33
C GLU A 96 -5.35 -1.07 -10.07
N ARG A 97 -5.71 -2.17 -9.40
CA ARG A 97 -6.43 -2.13 -8.11
C ARG A 97 -5.60 -1.44 -7.03
N PHE A 98 -4.31 -1.75 -6.93
CA PHE A 98 -3.39 -1.06 -6.03
C PHE A 98 -3.37 0.43 -6.29
N GLU A 99 -3.20 0.88 -7.54
CA GLU A 99 -3.11 2.30 -7.90
C GLU A 99 -4.41 3.07 -7.59
N SER A 100 -5.55 2.41 -7.71
CA SER A 100 -6.85 2.97 -7.31
C SER A 100 -6.98 3.05 -5.77
N ALA A 101 -6.67 1.95 -5.07
CA ALA A 101 -6.79 1.84 -3.63
C ALA A 101 -5.83 2.78 -2.91
N ILE A 102 -4.56 2.84 -3.31
CA ILE A 102 -3.55 3.69 -2.66
C ILE A 102 -3.86 5.17 -2.82
N ARG A 103 -4.42 5.58 -3.97
CA ARG A 103 -4.85 6.96 -4.21
C ARG A 103 -5.99 7.35 -3.27
N SER A 104 -6.91 6.42 -3.02
CA SER A 104 -8.04 6.63 -2.10
C SER A 104 -7.55 6.63 -0.65
N ALA A 105 -6.71 5.66 -0.27
CA ALA A 105 -6.12 5.57 1.05
C ALA A 105 -5.30 6.82 1.40
N VAL A 106 -4.47 7.34 0.48
CA VAL A 106 -3.69 8.57 0.70
C VAL A 106 -4.57 9.80 0.95
N LYS A 107 -5.77 9.86 0.36
CA LYS A 107 -6.75 10.93 0.64
C LYS A 107 -7.39 10.79 2.01
N LEU A 108 -7.58 9.54 2.46
CA LEU A 108 -8.21 9.18 3.73
C LEU A 108 -7.23 9.07 4.89
N LEU A 109 -5.91 9.16 4.64
CA LEU A 109 -4.94 9.27 5.70
C LEU A 109 -5.26 10.57 6.44
N ASP A 110 -5.96 10.43 7.57
CA ASP A 110 -6.27 11.51 8.50
C ASP A 110 -4.95 11.99 9.09
N PHE A 111 -4.31 12.91 8.38
CA PHE A 111 -3.27 13.75 8.94
C PHE A 111 -3.96 14.89 9.72
N GLU A 112 -4.79 14.54 10.71
CA GLU A 112 -5.46 15.50 11.57
C GLU A 112 -4.40 16.38 12.26
N GLY A 113 -4.37 17.66 11.86
CA GLY A 113 -3.41 18.67 12.28
C GLY A 113 -2.79 19.49 11.15
N LEU A 114 -3.20 19.33 9.89
CA LEU A 114 -2.61 20.06 8.75
C LEU A 114 -3.53 21.02 8.02
N ASP A 115 -4.78 21.17 8.49
CA ASP A 115 -5.76 22.10 7.91
C ASP A 115 -6.07 23.32 8.81
N THR A 116 -5.14 23.70 9.70
CA THR A 116 -5.21 24.98 10.44
C THR A 116 -3.97 25.82 10.21
N GLY A 117 -3.60 25.95 8.94
CA GLY A 117 -2.49 26.78 8.47
C GLY A 117 -2.91 27.71 7.34
N GLY A 118 -4.06 28.37 7.46
CA GLY A 118 -4.35 29.57 6.66
C GLY A 118 -5.73 29.68 6.03
N VAL A 119 -6.78 29.88 6.83
CA VAL A 119 -7.82 30.88 6.52
C VAL A 119 -8.31 31.50 7.84
N LEU A 120 -7.58 32.51 8.33
CA LEU A 120 -8.15 33.53 9.21
C LEU A 120 -9.11 34.37 8.35
N LEU A 121 -10.37 33.96 8.24
CA LEU A 121 -11.42 34.86 7.78
C LEU A 121 -11.91 35.64 9.00
N ILE A 122 -11.32 36.84 9.14
CA ILE A 122 -11.81 37.92 9.98
C ILE A 122 -13.28 38.16 9.63
N ARG A 123 -14.16 38.12 10.63
CA ARG A 123 -15.45 38.80 10.61
C ARG A 123 -15.62 39.56 11.91
#